data_AF-A0AAJ0Q3S2-F1
#
_entry.id   AF-A0AAJ0Q3S2-F1
#
_cell.length_a   1.000
_cell.length_b   1.000
_cell.length_c   1.000
_cell.angle_alpha   90.00
_cell.angle_beta   90.00
_cell.angle_gamma   90.00
#
_symmetry.space_group_name_H-M   'P 1'
#
loop_
_entity.id
_entity.type
_entity.pdbx_description
1 polymer ?
#
loop_
_entity_poly.entity_id
_entity_poly.type
_entity_poly.pdbx_seq_one_letter_code
_entity_poly.pdbx_strand_id
1 'polypeptide(L)'
;MNDVALPGQSPDLLDFDEDFIKIDAAICEYDSVGYAPQRKGEGAFQWVSVETGCLALLKKAKDVRVAIWHLRACIARRGLSGLADGTRLLADLMSAPVEELHPRALPDESPGETLLIHLGWLAGSQFLHQLGSSRFEDRDATLNDLIGGRAASIVEDPDYRIRANTLVHDIQDSLSRIRESIAAVEQELNVARALELLSVASSRLVQAHSEADEVNKTNAAGTESVDSTPGGAPAPDTRQPSAGPGGALRSRQEVGAALERIVEYFRLHEPSHPAPIFLSRIQRMLGAGFEEVMAELYPEAASLVAQLNRPQSSIK
;
A
#
# COMPACT_ATOMS: atom_id res chain seq x y z
N MET A 1 16.70 -45.00 16.45
CA MET A 1 15.60 -44.44 15.65
C MET A 1 16.14 -43.19 14.99
N ASN A 2 16.52 -43.30 13.71
CA ASN A 2 16.87 -42.13 12.91
C ASN A 2 15.56 -41.51 12.46
N ASP A 3 15.35 -40.26 12.86
CA ASP A 3 14.23 -39.43 12.41
C ASP A 3 14.54 -39.00 10.97
N VAL A 4 14.03 -39.76 10.01
CA VAL A 4 14.10 -39.39 8.59
C VAL A 4 12.97 -38.39 8.39
N ALA A 5 13.32 -37.10 8.42
CA ALA A 5 12.41 -36.04 7.99
C ALA A 5 11.85 -36.41 6.61
N LEU A 6 10.52 -36.51 6.52
CA LEU A 6 9.83 -36.76 5.26
C LEU A 6 10.22 -35.65 4.26
N PRO A 7 10.62 -36.00 3.02
CA PRO A 7 10.94 -35.00 2.01
C PRO A 7 9.66 -34.22 1.68
N GLY A 8 9.58 -32.98 2.14
CA GLY A 8 8.42 -32.09 1.97
C GLY A 8 7.97 -31.31 3.20
N GLN A 9 8.50 -31.61 4.41
CA GLN A 9 8.10 -30.95 5.66
C GLN A 9 9.25 -30.14 6.28
N SER A 10 9.83 -29.18 5.56
CA SER A 10 10.57 -28.13 6.24
C SER A 10 9.60 -26.99 6.51
N PRO A 11 9.18 -26.76 7.77
CA PRO A 11 8.40 -25.57 8.11
C PRO A 11 9.15 -24.33 7.63
N ASP A 12 8.41 -23.28 7.27
CA ASP A 12 9.05 -22.03 6.84
C ASP A 12 10.00 -21.55 7.92
N LEU A 13 11.28 -21.52 7.57
CA LEU A 13 12.41 -21.32 8.49
C LEU A 13 12.25 -20.05 9.34
N LEU A 14 11.52 -19.06 8.83
CA LEU A 14 11.32 -17.77 9.49
C LEU A 14 10.15 -17.73 10.46
N ASP A 15 9.18 -18.64 10.41
CA ASP A 15 7.97 -18.55 11.24
C ASP A 15 8.27 -18.65 12.75
N PHE A 16 9.42 -19.22 13.11
CA PHE A 16 9.92 -19.33 14.48
C PHE A 16 11.09 -18.37 14.77
N ASP A 17 11.50 -17.54 13.81
CA ASP A 17 12.59 -16.58 13.99
C ASP A 17 12.13 -15.40 14.84
N GLU A 18 12.87 -15.07 15.89
CA GLU A 18 12.49 -14.00 16.82
C GLU A 18 12.35 -12.64 16.12
N ASP A 19 13.21 -12.33 15.14
CA ASP A 19 13.16 -11.04 14.45
C ASP A 19 11.96 -10.98 13.51
N PHE A 20 11.61 -12.11 12.88
CA PHE A 20 10.40 -12.24 12.07
C PHE A 20 9.16 -11.98 12.93
N ILE A 21 9.02 -12.67 14.06
CA ILE A 21 7.87 -12.51 14.98
C ILE A 21 7.76 -11.07 15.49
N LYS A 22 8.89 -10.45 15.85
CA LYS A 22 8.91 -9.05 16.32
C LYS A 22 8.46 -8.07 15.23
N ILE A 23 8.92 -8.25 13.99
CA ILE A 23 8.54 -7.38 12.87
C ILE A 23 7.07 -7.58 12.49
N ASP A 24 6.63 -8.84 12.38
CA ASP A 24 5.25 -9.19 12.07
C ASP A 24 4.29 -8.55 13.09
N ALA A 25 4.56 -8.73 14.38
CA ALA A 25 3.77 -8.13 15.46
C ALA A 25 3.73 -6.59 15.36
N ALA A 26 4.87 -5.94 15.07
CA ALA A 26 4.94 -4.49 14.92
C ALA A 26 4.13 -4.00 13.70
N ILE A 27 4.19 -4.71 12.56
CA ILE A 27 3.42 -4.38 11.37
C ILE A 27 1.92 -4.60 11.60
N CYS A 28 1.54 -5.69 12.27
CA CYS A 28 0.14 -5.94 12.66
C CYS A 28 -0.40 -4.84 13.59
N GLU A 29 0.39 -4.41 14.58
CA GLU A 29 0.02 -3.30 15.46
C GLU A 29 -0.17 -2.02 14.65
N TYR A 30 0.77 -1.68 13.76
CA TYR A 30 0.67 -0.53 12.88
C TYR A 30 -0.61 -0.56 12.02
N ASP A 31 -0.93 -1.70 11.42
CA ASP A 31 -2.12 -1.87 10.58
C ASP A 31 -3.42 -1.84 11.40
N SER A 32 -3.40 -2.28 12.66
CA SER A 32 -4.57 -2.28 13.55
C SER A 32 -5.01 -0.87 13.97
N VAL A 33 -4.06 0.07 14.07
CA VAL A 33 -4.32 1.48 14.44
C VAL A 33 -4.82 2.27 13.23
N GLY A 34 -4.48 1.83 12.01
CA GLY A 34 -4.87 2.48 10.76
C GLY A 34 -4.36 3.93 10.69
N TYR A 35 -5.22 4.85 10.25
CA TYR A 35 -4.93 6.29 10.21
C TYR A 35 -5.32 7.03 11.50
N ALA A 36 -5.51 6.31 12.62
CA ALA A 36 -5.86 6.98 13.86
C ALA A 36 -4.77 7.98 14.27
N PRO A 37 -5.14 9.18 14.76
CA PRO A 37 -4.15 10.15 15.22
C PRO A 37 -3.29 9.52 16.32
N GLN A 38 -1.99 9.68 16.18
CA GLN A 38 -1.02 9.22 17.17
C GLN A 38 -1.39 9.75 18.55
N ARG A 39 -1.46 8.87 19.55
CA ARG A 39 -1.85 9.29 20.89
C ARG A 39 -0.76 10.15 21.50
N LYS A 40 -1.15 11.13 22.30
CA LYS A 40 -0.21 12.04 22.97
C LYS A 40 0.75 11.22 23.87
N GLY A 41 2.04 11.24 23.55
CA GLY A 41 3.09 10.50 24.27
C GLY A 41 3.53 9.18 23.64
N GLU A 42 2.87 8.76 22.56
CA GLU A 42 3.27 7.58 21.77
C GLU A 42 4.42 7.95 20.82
N GLY A 43 5.47 7.14 20.78
CA GLY A 43 6.60 7.35 19.86
C GLY A 43 6.19 7.06 18.41
N ALA A 44 6.88 7.68 17.43
CA ALA A 44 6.65 7.37 16.01
C ALA A 44 6.99 5.90 15.73
N PHE A 45 6.26 5.30 14.78
CA PHE A 45 6.52 3.93 14.35
C PHE A 45 7.95 3.77 13.80
N GLN A 46 8.65 2.72 14.23
CA GLN A 46 10.09 2.57 14.04
C GLN A 46 10.45 1.90 12.71
N TRP A 47 10.16 2.58 11.60
CA TRP A 47 10.45 2.06 10.25
C TRP A 47 11.92 1.72 9.98
N VAL A 48 12.86 2.40 10.65
CA VAL A 48 14.31 2.10 10.54
C VAL A 48 14.62 0.69 11.02
N SER A 49 14.04 0.30 12.16
CA SER A 49 14.22 -1.01 12.76
C SER A 49 13.59 -2.09 11.90
N VAL A 50 12.40 -1.83 11.34
CA VAL A 50 11.72 -2.73 10.40
C VAL A 50 12.58 -2.97 9.17
N GLU A 51 13.08 -1.91 8.51
CA GLU A 51 13.92 -2.05 7.32
C GLU A 51 15.18 -2.87 7.61
N THR A 52 15.88 -2.54 8.70
CA THR A 52 17.13 -3.22 9.09
C THR A 52 16.91 -4.70 9.37
N GLY A 53 15.86 -5.02 10.13
CA GLY A 53 15.55 -6.42 10.47
C GLY A 53 15.03 -7.20 9.26
N CYS A 54 14.25 -6.60 8.36
CA CYS A 54 13.85 -7.25 7.11
C CYS A 54 15.07 -7.59 6.24
N LEU A 55 16.05 -6.69 6.10
CA LEU A 55 17.29 -6.98 5.37
C LEU A 55 18.12 -8.09 6.02
N ALA A 56 18.07 -8.24 7.35
CA ALA A 56 18.71 -9.35 8.04
C ALA A 56 17.98 -10.69 7.79
N LEU A 57 16.65 -10.69 7.82
CA LEU A 57 15.80 -11.85 7.53
C LEU A 57 15.93 -12.32 6.07
N LEU A 58 15.99 -11.38 5.11
CA LEU A 58 16.14 -11.69 3.68
C LEU A 58 17.49 -12.32 3.32
N LYS A 59 18.50 -12.21 4.20
CA LYS A 59 19.76 -12.98 4.07
C LYS A 59 19.60 -14.45 4.48
N LYS A 60 18.57 -14.77 5.28
CA LYS A 60 18.28 -16.12 5.76
C LYS A 60 17.35 -16.86 4.80
N ALA A 61 16.31 -16.20 4.29
CA ALA A 61 15.34 -16.79 3.36
C ALA A 61 14.76 -15.75 2.37
N LYS A 62 14.41 -16.22 1.17
CA LYS A 62 13.73 -15.43 0.14
C LYS A 62 12.23 -15.35 0.42
N ASP A 63 11.85 -14.60 1.45
CA ASP A 63 10.47 -14.51 1.92
C ASP A 63 9.75 -13.26 1.40
N VAL A 64 8.63 -13.48 0.70
CA VAL A 64 7.79 -12.46 0.10
C VAL A 64 7.11 -11.59 1.15
N ARG A 65 6.73 -12.14 2.32
CA ARG A 65 6.14 -11.36 3.43
C ARG A 65 7.15 -10.33 3.92
N VAL A 66 8.38 -10.77 4.15
CA VAL A 66 9.49 -9.92 4.59
C VAL A 66 9.84 -8.88 3.52
N ALA A 67 9.85 -9.25 2.25
CA ALA A 67 10.09 -8.31 1.15
C ALA A 67 9.01 -7.23 1.04
N ILE A 68 7.74 -7.57 1.31
CA ILE A 68 6.64 -6.59 1.38
C ILE A 68 6.81 -5.65 2.58
N TRP A 69 7.18 -6.15 3.77
CA TRP A 69 7.47 -5.28 4.92
C TRP A 69 8.67 -4.36 4.66
N HIS A 70 9.72 -4.87 4.02
CA HIS A 70 10.86 -4.07 3.58
C HIS A 70 10.42 -2.95 2.63
N LEU A 71 9.64 -3.29 1.59
CA LEU A 71 9.08 -2.32 0.65
C LEU A 71 8.29 -1.21 1.38
N ARG A 72 7.41 -1.59 2.32
CA ARG A 72 6.65 -0.63 3.14
C ARG A 72 7.57 0.29 3.95
N ALA A 73 8.63 -0.25 4.56
CA ALA A 73 9.61 0.53 5.31
C ALA A 73 10.38 1.51 4.41
N CYS A 74 10.77 1.08 3.21
CA CYS A 74 11.43 1.93 2.23
C CYS A 74 10.54 3.12 1.82
N ILE A 75 9.27 2.88 1.49
CA ILE A 75 8.30 3.93 1.14
C ILE A 75 8.17 4.93 2.31
N ALA A 76 7.97 4.43 3.53
CA ALA A 76 7.78 5.27 4.70
C ALA A 76 8.99 6.16 5.01
N ARG A 77 10.20 5.72 4.66
CA ARG A 77 11.45 6.42 4.99
C ARG A 77 11.95 7.34 3.88
N ARG A 78 11.76 6.94 2.62
CA ARG A 78 12.40 7.56 1.46
C ARG A 78 11.41 7.88 0.32
N GLY A 79 10.11 7.69 0.53
CA GLY A 79 9.10 8.03 -0.46
C GLY A 79 9.31 7.24 -1.76
N LEU A 80 9.37 7.97 -2.89
CA LEU A 80 9.43 7.36 -4.22
C LEU A 80 10.77 6.66 -4.53
N SER A 81 11.90 7.17 -4.01
CA SER A 81 13.19 6.47 -4.17
C SER A 81 13.20 5.17 -3.36
N GLY A 82 12.65 5.21 -2.15
CA GLY A 82 12.40 4.00 -1.35
C GLY A 82 11.45 3.01 -2.04
N LEU A 83 10.39 3.50 -2.69
CA LEU A 83 9.49 2.66 -3.46
C LEU A 83 10.24 1.93 -4.58
N ALA A 84 11.05 2.64 -5.38
CA ALA A 84 11.85 2.05 -6.45
C ALA A 84 12.79 0.95 -5.93
N ASP A 85 13.54 1.24 -4.85
CA ASP A 85 14.42 0.27 -4.21
C ASP A 85 13.67 -0.97 -3.71
N GLY A 86 12.56 -0.75 -3.01
CA GLY A 86 11.75 -1.82 -2.44
C GLY A 86 11.13 -2.71 -3.51
N THR A 87 10.56 -2.13 -4.57
CA THR A 87 9.94 -2.90 -5.66
C THR A 87 10.99 -3.67 -6.45
N ARG A 88 12.18 -3.10 -6.64
CA ARG A 88 13.30 -3.77 -7.29
C ARG A 88 13.77 -4.98 -6.49
N LEU A 89 13.95 -4.84 -5.17
CA LEU A 89 14.31 -5.96 -4.30
C LEU A 89 13.26 -7.07 -4.38
N LEU A 90 11.97 -6.72 -4.33
CA LEU A 90 10.89 -7.69 -4.41
C LEU A 90 10.89 -8.40 -5.79
N ALA A 91 11.06 -7.65 -6.88
CA ALA A 91 11.15 -8.23 -8.22
C ALA A 91 12.35 -9.17 -8.36
N ASP A 92 13.52 -8.79 -7.85
CA ASP A 92 14.72 -9.61 -7.91
C ASP A 92 14.56 -10.89 -7.06
N LEU A 93 13.95 -10.78 -5.87
CA LEU A 93 13.60 -11.95 -5.05
C LEU A 93 12.66 -12.90 -5.80
N MET A 94 11.63 -12.35 -6.44
CA MET A 94 10.61 -13.09 -7.20
C MET A 94 11.08 -13.67 -8.53
N SER A 95 12.32 -13.38 -8.95
CA SER A 95 12.95 -14.05 -10.09
C SER A 95 13.50 -15.44 -9.76
N ALA A 96 13.54 -15.80 -8.47
CA ALA A 96 13.94 -17.14 -8.04
C ALA A 96 12.87 -18.20 -8.41
N PRO A 97 13.26 -19.48 -8.55
CA PRO A 97 12.31 -20.57 -8.67
C PRO A 97 11.31 -20.57 -7.51
N VAL A 98 10.04 -20.89 -7.77
CA VAL A 98 8.96 -20.80 -6.78
C VAL A 98 9.21 -21.67 -5.55
N GLU A 99 9.96 -22.76 -5.70
CA GLU A 99 10.34 -23.69 -4.62
C GLU A 99 11.37 -23.10 -3.63
N GLU A 100 12.07 -22.04 -4.04
CA GLU A 100 13.00 -21.28 -3.21
C GLU A 100 12.33 -20.09 -2.51
N LEU A 101 11.10 -19.76 -2.89
CA LEU A 101 10.34 -18.66 -2.31
C LEU A 101 9.60 -19.11 -1.06
N HIS A 102 9.47 -18.16 -0.14
CA HIS A 102 8.69 -18.30 1.09
C HIS A 102 7.57 -17.25 1.13
N PRO A 103 6.42 -17.52 1.76
CA PRO A 103 6.10 -18.78 2.43
C PRO A 103 5.87 -19.93 1.46
N ARG A 104 6.19 -21.15 1.88
CA ARG A 104 6.01 -22.35 1.08
C ARG A 104 4.55 -22.81 1.15
N ALA A 105 4.00 -23.20 0.02
CA ALA A 105 2.72 -23.89 -0.02
C ALA A 105 2.79 -25.24 0.70
N LEU A 106 1.68 -25.62 1.34
CA LEU A 106 1.49 -26.98 1.82
C LEU A 106 1.38 -27.99 0.64
N PRO A 107 1.56 -29.31 0.87
CA PRO A 107 1.61 -30.32 -0.19
C PRO A 107 0.39 -30.39 -1.14
N ASP A 108 -0.73 -29.79 -0.76
CA ASP A 108 -1.99 -29.75 -1.50
C ASP A 108 -2.43 -28.32 -1.87
N GLU A 109 -1.60 -27.32 -1.61
CA GLU A 109 -1.85 -25.92 -1.93
C GLU A 109 -1.06 -25.47 -3.16
N SER A 110 -1.58 -24.45 -3.86
CA SER A 110 -0.85 -23.82 -4.97
C SER A 110 0.24 -22.89 -4.42
N PRO A 111 1.52 -23.06 -4.82
CA PRO A 111 2.58 -22.10 -4.51
C PRO A 111 2.23 -20.70 -5.00
N GLY A 112 1.65 -20.59 -6.19
CA GLY A 112 1.24 -19.29 -6.74
C GLY A 112 0.17 -18.60 -5.89
N GLU A 113 -0.88 -19.32 -5.48
CA GLU A 113 -1.94 -18.75 -4.64
C GLU A 113 -1.41 -18.34 -3.27
N THR A 114 -0.52 -19.15 -2.69
CA THR A 114 0.14 -18.87 -1.40
C THR A 114 0.92 -17.55 -1.44
N LEU A 115 1.71 -17.33 -2.48
CA LEU A 115 2.43 -16.07 -2.67
C LEU A 115 1.47 -14.90 -2.97
N LEU A 116 0.40 -15.15 -3.74
CA LEU A 116 -0.55 -14.13 -4.16
C LEU A 116 -1.32 -13.52 -2.97
N ILE A 117 -1.61 -14.31 -1.93
CA ILE A 117 -2.23 -13.81 -0.69
C ILE A 117 -1.44 -12.61 -0.12
N HIS A 118 -0.11 -12.69 -0.13
CA HIS A 118 0.76 -11.65 0.40
C HIS A 118 1.00 -10.52 -0.60
N LEU A 119 1.16 -10.85 -1.88
CA LEU A 119 1.35 -9.86 -2.95
C LEU A 119 0.08 -9.06 -3.26
N GLY A 120 -1.10 -9.56 -2.87
CA GLY A 120 -2.37 -8.87 -3.03
C GLY A 120 -2.39 -7.47 -2.43
N TRP A 121 -1.50 -7.18 -1.46
CA TRP A 121 -1.28 -5.82 -0.98
C TRP A 121 -0.92 -4.81 -2.10
N LEU A 122 -0.10 -5.22 -3.09
CA LEU A 122 0.27 -4.40 -4.26
C LEU A 122 -0.93 -4.10 -5.18
N ALA A 123 -1.97 -4.95 -5.16
CA ALA A 123 -3.22 -4.72 -5.87
C ALA A 123 -4.22 -3.88 -5.05
N GLY A 124 -3.93 -3.65 -3.77
CA GLY A 124 -4.82 -2.99 -2.82
C GLY A 124 -4.86 -1.47 -2.95
N SER A 125 -5.96 -0.88 -2.49
CA SER A 125 -6.16 0.57 -2.43
C SER A 125 -5.15 1.27 -1.52
N GLN A 126 -4.67 0.60 -0.47
CA GLN A 126 -3.65 1.13 0.43
C GLN A 126 -2.33 1.38 -0.31
N PHE A 127 -1.86 0.40 -1.10
CA PHE A 127 -0.67 0.57 -1.92
C PHE A 127 -0.85 1.69 -2.95
N LEU A 128 -1.99 1.73 -3.63
CA LEU A 128 -2.28 2.77 -4.62
C LEU A 128 -2.26 4.18 -4.00
N HIS A 129 -2.85 4.34 -2.82
CA HIS A 129 -2.81 5.59 -2.07
C HIS A 129 -1.38 5.97 -1.66
N GLN A 130 -0.58 5.00 -1.17
CA GLN A 130 0.81 5.23 -0.81
C GLN A 130 1.68 5.59 -2.03
N LEU A 131 1.49 4.94 -3.17
CA LEU A 131 2.14 5.28 -4.44
C LEU A 131 1.84 6.73 -4.82
N GLY A 132 0.57 7.12 -4.83
CA GLY A 132 0.17 8.49 -5.20
C GLY A 132 0.67 9.56 -4.22
N SER A 133 0.70 9.26 -2.91
CA SER A 133 1.16 10.18 -1.86
C SER A 133 2.67 10.14 -1.60
N SER A 134 3.40 9.24 -2.26
CA SER A 134 4.86 9.12 -2.13
C SER A 134 5.54 10.40 -2.60
N ARG A 135 6.45 10.90 -1.77
CA ARG A 135 7.20 12.14 -2.02
C ARG A 135 8.45 11.86 -2.84
N PHE A 136 8.80 12.83 -3.68
CA PHE A 136 10.07 12.89 -4.37
C PHE A 136 11.16 13.36 -3.40
N GLU A 137 12.33 12.70 -3.43
CA GLU A 137 13.42 12.98 -2.49
C GLU A 137 13.94 14.42 -2.64
N ASP A 138 14.17 15.11 -1.53
CA ASP A 138 14.56 16.53 -1.50
C ASP A 138 13.60 17.49 -2.23
N ARG A 139 12.33 17.10 -2.40
CA ARG A 139 11.29 17.95 -3.01
C ARG A 139 9.99 17.88 -2.22
N ASP A 140 9.32 19.02 -2.06
CA ASP A 140 8.00 19.10 -1.45
C ASP A 140 6.88 18.82 -2.47
N ALA A 141 6.99 17.67 -3.15
CA ALA A 141 6.03 17.24 -4.16
C ALA A 141 5.82 15.73 -4.10
N THR A 142 4.57 15.30 -4.33
CA THR A 142 4.19 13.89 -4.42
C THR A 142 3.98 13.44 -5.87
N LEU A 143 3.86 12.13 -6.09
CA LEU A 143 3.46 11.59 -7.39
C LEU A 143 2.11 12.17 -7.87
N ASN A 144 1.14 12.33 -6.97
CA ASN A 144 -0.15 12.95 -7.27
C ASN A 144 -0.04 14.44 -7.61
N ASP A 145 0.94 15.16 -7.05
CA ASP A 145 1.21 16.55 -7.42
C ASP A 145 1.82 16.62 -8.83
N LEU A 146 2.72 15.70 -9.17
CA LEU A 146 3.25 15.60 -10.53
C LEU A 146 2.14 15.30 -11.55
N ILE A 147 1.33 14.29 -11.29
CA ILE A 147 0.19 13.91 -12.15
C ILE A 147 -0.79 15.07 -12.30
N GLY A 148 -1.06 15.78 -11.20
CA GLY A 148 -1.95 16.93 -11.13
C GLY A 148 -1.36 18.26 -11.61
N GLY A 149 -0.12 18.28 -12.11
CA GLY A 149 0.53 19.50 -12.61
C GLY A 149 0.92 20.53 -11.54
N ARG A 150 1.04 20.11 -10.27
CA ARG A 150 1.42 20.96 -9.12
C ARG A 150 2.88 20.79 -8.67
N ALA A 151 3.68 19.98 -9.40
CA ALA A 151 5.07 19.70 -9.05
C ALA A 151 6.09 20.51 -9.88
N ALA A 152 5.95 21.84 -9.90
CA ALA A 152 6.85 22.74 -10.64
C ALA A 152 8.34 22.50 -10.27
N SER A 153 8.63 22.28 -8.99
CA SER A 153 9.98 22.01 -8.46
C SER A 153 10.66 20.75 -9.03
N ILE A 154 9.89 19.84 -9.63
CA ILE A 154 10.39 18.64 -10.31
C ILE A 154 10.59 18.92 -11.79
N VAL A 155 9.61 19.58 -12.39
CA VAL A 155 9.50 19.76 -13.83
C VAL A 155 10.49 20.81 -14.35
N GLU A 156 10.68 21.90 -13.62
CA GLU A 156 11.53 23.03 -14.02
C GLU A 156 13.03 22.71 -13.96
N ASP A 157 13.45 21.79 -13.09
CA ASP A 157 14.83 21.35 -12.92
C ASP A 157 15.14 20.17 -13.89
N PRO A 158 15.96 20.37 -14.94
CA PRO A 158 16.21 19.33 -15.94
C PRO A 158 16.85 18.07 -15.38
N ASP A 159 17.84 18.21 -14.50
CA ASP A 159 18.55 17.07 -13.93
C ASP A 159 17.64 16.29 -12.99
N TYR A 160 16.82 17.00 -12.20
CA TYR A 160 15.86 16.35 -11.33
C TYR A 160 14.75 15.66 -12.13
N ARG A 161 14.23 16.29 -13.18
CA ARG A 161 13.22 15.70 -14.06
C ARG A 161 13.68 14.39 -14.69
N ILE A 162 14.93 14.31 -15.15
CA ILE A 162 15.53 13.07 -15.68
C ILE A 162 15.57 12.00 -14.59
N ARG A 163 16.08 12.32 -13.39
CA ARG A 163 16.11 11.38 -12.26
C ARG A 163 14.71 10.90 -11.85
N ALA A 164 13.75 11.81 -11.78
CA ALA A 164 12.35 11.49 -11.48
C ALA A 164 11.78 10.54 -12.54
N ASN A 165 12.08 10.76 -13.82
CA ASN A 165 11.62 9.89 -14.90
C ASN A 165 12.25 8.49 -14.81
N THR A 166 13.55 8.40 -14.50
CA THR A 166 14.22 7.11 -14.24
C THR A 166 13.58 6.39 -13.06
N LEU A 167 13.33 7.06 -11.94
CA LEU A 167 12.68 6.46 -10.77
C LEU A 167 11.29 5.90 -11.11
N VAL A 168 10.47 6.65 -11.85
CA VAL A 168 9.13 6.20 -12.25
C VAL A 168 9.23 4.97 -13.16
N HIS A 169 10.14 4.96 -14.14
CA HIS A 169 10.38 3.80 -15.00
C HIS A 169 10.88 2.57 -14.21
N ASP A 170 11.83 2.74 -13.29
CA ASP A 170 12.35 1.64 -12.46
C ASP A 170 11.24 0.95 -11.65
N ILE A 171 10.27 1.73 -11.15
CA ILE A 171 9.09 1.21 -10.44
C ILE A 171 8.17 0.47 -11.43
N GLN A 172 7.90 1.03 -12.61
CA GLN A 172 7.07 0.38 -13.64
C GLN A 172 7.64 -0.97 -14.08
N ASP A 173 8.95 -1.01 -14.33
CA ASP A 173 9.67 -2.22 -14.74
C ASP A 173 9.64 -3.26 -13.63
N SER A 174 9.87 -2.85 -12.38
CA SER A 174 9.84 -3.78 -11.24
C SER A 174 8.44 -4.35 -10.98
N LEU A 175 7.39 -3.53 -11.06
CA LEU A 175 6.01 -4.02 -10.94
C LEU A 175 5.62 -4.95 -12.10
N SER A 176 6.10 -4.69 -13.31
CA SER A 176 5.86 -5.54 -14.48
C SER A 176 6.55 -6.90 -14.31
N ARG A 177 7.80 -6.92 -13.84
CA ARG A 177 8.53 -8.17 -13.51
C ARG A 177 7.84 -8.98 -12.42
N ILE A 178 7.36 -8.34 -11.36
CA ILE A 178 6.59 -9.02 -10.29
C ILE A 178 5.33 -9.68 -10.87
N ARG A 179 4.59 -8.96 -11.71
CA ARG A 179 3.40 -9.49 -12.38
C ARG A 179 3.73 -10.68 -13.29
N GLU A 180 4.83 -10.60 -14.04
CA GLU A 180 5.30 -11.68 -14.91
C GLU A 180 5.71 -12.93 -14.10
N SER A 181 6.39 -12.78 -12.97
CA SER A 181 6.71 -13.89 -12.05
C SER A 181 5.45 -14.60 -11.54
N ILE A 182 4.37 -13.85 -11.25
CA ILE A 182 3.09 -14.43 -10.84
C ILE A 182 2.36 -15.10 -12.00
N ALA A 183 2.41 -14.51 -13.19
CA ALA A 183 1.86 -15.15 -14.39
C ALA A 183 2.56 -16.49 -14.71
N ALA A 184 3.86 -16.60 -14.45
CA ALA A 184 4.64 -17.82 -14.66
C ALA A 184 4.19 -19.00 -13.76
N VAL A 185 3.51 -18.73 -12.65
CA VAL A 185 2.91 -19.73 -11.75
C VAL A 185 1.40 -19.83 -11.91
N GLU A 186 0.89 -19.47 -13.10
CA GLU A 186 -0.52 -19.56 -13.50
C GLU A 186 -1.48 -18.74 -12.61
N GLN A 187 -1.00 -17.63 -12.07
CA GLN A 187 -1.78 -16.70 -11.26
C GLN A 187 -1.83 -15.30 -11.88
N GLU A 188 -2.72 -14.45 -11.39
CA GLU A 188 -2.84 -13.06 -11.84
C GLU A 188 -2.72 -12.07 -10.68
N LEU A 189 -1.79 -11.12 -10.82
CA LEU A 189 -1.66 -9.98 -9.91
C LEU A 189 -2.09 -8.69 -10.61
N ASN A 190 -3.21 -8.11 -10.17
CA ASN A 190 -3.74 -6.88 -10.76
C ASN A 190 -3.06 -5.62 -10.20
N VAL A 191 -2.01 -5.17 -10.87
CA VAL A 191 -1.33 -3.88 -10.63
C VAL A 191 -1.63 -2.83 -11.71
N ALA A 192 -2.67 -3.04 -12.53
CA ALA A 192 -2.95 -2.20 -13.69
C ALA A 192 -3.11 -0.72 -13.33
N ARG A 193 -3.80 -0.43 -12.23
CA ARG A 193 -4.04 0.95 -11.78
C ARG A 193 -2.76 1.65 -11.31
N ALA A 194 -1.84 0.92 -10.66
CA ALA A 194 -0.55 1.45 -10.26
C ALA A 194 0.31 1.79 -11.49
N LEU A 195 0.36 0.87 -12.47
CA LEU A 195 1.07 1.08 -13.73
C LEU A 195 0.50 2.26 -14.54
N GLU A 196 -0.82 2.44 -14.53
CA GLU A 196 -1.49 3.58 -15.18
C GLU A 196 -1.07 4.91 -14.54
N LEU A 197 -1.08 5.01 -13.20
CA LEU A 197 -0.62 6.23 -12.50
C LEU A 197 0.83 6.58 -12.85
N LEU A 198 1.71 5.57 -12.85
CA LEU A 198 3.11 5.75 -13.22
C LEU A 198 3.26 6.17 -14.69
N SER A 199 2.47 5.60 -15.60
CA SER A 199 2.48 5.96 -17.03
C SER A 199 2.07 7.43 -17.25
N VAL A 200 1.06 7.91 -16.51
CA VAL A 200 0.66 9.32 -16.54
C VAL A 200 1.77 10.20 -15.99
N ALA A 201 2.42 9.81 -14.89
CA ALA A 201 3.56 10.55 -14.33
C ALA A 201 4.74 10.64 -15.32
N SER A 202 5.13 9.54 -15.95
CA SER A 202 6.17 9.51 -17.00
C SER A 202 5.80 10.43 -18.16
N SER A 203 4.55 10.39 -18.62
CA SER A 203 4.07 11.26 -19.70
C SER A 203 4.20 12.75 -19.36
N ARG A 204 3.90 13.15 -18.12
CA ARG A 204 4.08 14.55 -17.65
C ARG A 204 5.54 14.98 -17.65
N LEU A 205 6.44 14.11 -17.21
CA LEU A 205 7.88 14.38 -17.19
C LEU A 205 8.45 14.52 -18.61
N VAL A 206 7.99 13.69 -19.56
CA VAL A 206 8.40 13.77 -20.97
C VAL A 206 7.85 15.03 -21.65
N GLN A 207 6.57 15.34 -21.45
CA GLN A 207 5.94 16.55 -22.02
C GLN A 207 6.70 17.81 -21.62
N ALA A 208 6.99 17.96 -20.32
CA ALA A 208 7.68 19.14 -19.86
C ALA A 208 9.16 19.19 -20.27
N HIS A 209 9.80 18.05 -20.52
CA HIS A 209 11.12 18.03 -21.15
C HIS A 209 11.08 18.60 -22.57
N SER A 210 10.08 18.18 -23.37
CA SER A 210 9.93 18.66 -24.75
C SER A 210 9.60 20.14 -24.83
N GLU A 211 8.77 20.66 -23.92
CA GLU A 211 8.46 22.09 -23.82
C GLU A 211 9.70 22.91 -23.45
N ALA A 212 10.54 22.42 -22.53
CA ALA A 212 11.80 23.08 -22.17
C ALA A 212 12.78 23.11 -23.36
N ASP A 213 12.85 22.04 -24.16
CA ASP A 213 13.72 21.97 -25.34
C ASP A 213 13.22 22.87 -26.50
N GLU A 214 11.90 22.97 -26.70
CA GLU A 214 11.27 23.89 -27.65
C GLU A 214 11.52 25.36 -27.25
N VAL A 215 11.36 25.71 -25.96
CA VAL A 215 11.67 27.07 -25.46
C VAL A 215 13.17 27.37 -25.60
N ASN A 216 14.06 26.42 -25.33
CA ASN A 216 15.50 26.62 -25.49
C ASN A 216 15.92 26.76 -26.96
N LYS A 217 15.29 26.01 -27.89
CA LYS A 217 15.49 26.19 -29.33
C LYS A 217 14.95 27.53 -29.84
N THR A 218 13.83 28.01 -29.28
CA THR A 218 13.21 29.28 -29.67
C THR A 218 13.99 30.49 -29.11
N ASN A 219 14.51 30.37 -27.88
CA ASN A 219 15.36 31.38 -27.24
C ASN A 219 16.78 31.46 -27.84
N ALA A 220 17.27 30.38 -28.46
CA ALA A 220 18.50 30.42 -29.25
C ALA A 220 18.36 31.21 -30.58
N ALA A 221 17.14 31.59 -30.96
CA ALA A 221 16.84 32.26 -32.24
C ALA A 221 16.32 33.72 -32.09
N GLY A 222 16.30 34.31 -30.90
CA GLY A 222 15.74 35.66 -30.73
C GLY A 222 16.28 36.43 -29.54
N THR A 223 17.20 37.36 -29.81
CA THR A 223 17.51 38.47 -28.90
C THR A 223 16.91 39.74 -29.52
N GLU A 224 15.84 40.27 -28.93
CA GLU A 224 15.62 41.71 -28.75
C GLU A 224 14.39 41.96 -27.86
N SER A 225 14.64 42.68 -26.76
CA SER A 225 13.73 43.27 -25.76
C SER A 225 12.75 44.29 -26.39
N VAL A 226 11.60 44.68 -25.81
CA VAL A 226 11.44 45.61 -24.65
C VAL A 226 10.03 45.55 -24.00
N ASP A 227 10.04 45.46 -22.67
CA ASP A 227 9.23 46.06 -21.59
C ASP A 227 7.80 46.64 -21.81
N SER A 228 6.86 46.29 -20.91
CA SER A 228 6.01 47.21 -20.10
C SER A 228 4.99 46.44 -19.22
N THR A 229 5.04 46.64 -17.89
CA THR A 229 3.98 46.34 -16.88
C THR A 229 3.23 47.66 -16.52
N PRO A 230 2.22 47.76 -15.61
CA PRO A 230 1.35 46.76 -14.94
C PRO A 230 -0.16 47.14 -14.86
N GLY A 231 -0.99 46.23 -14.35
CA GLY A 231 -2.13 46.60 -13.48
C GLY A 231 -3.48 45.92 -13.71
N GLY A 232 -4.01 45.26 -12.67
CA GLY A 232 -5.46 45.13 -12.45
C GLY A 232 -6.00 43.76 -12.02
N ALA A 233 -6.03 43.50 -10.72
CA ALA A 233 -7.02 42.64 -10.05
C ALA A 233 -7.48 43.38 -8.77
N PRO A 234 -8.59 43.04 -8.07
CA PRO A 234 -9.44 41.85 -8.19
C PRO A 234 -10.97 42.10 -8.01
N ALA A 235 -11.82 41.07 -8.16
CA ALA A 235 -12.98 40.81 -7.28
C ALA A 235 -13.60 39.42 -7.54
N PRO A 236 -14.23 38.78 -6.54
CA PRO A 236 -14.50 37.35 -6.48
C PRO A 236 -15.91 36.99 -6.93
N ASP A 237 -16.10 35.77 -7.43
CA ASP A 237 -17.43 35.17 -7.49
C ASP A 237 -17.44 33.83 -6.76
N THR A 238 -18.06 33.87 -5.59
CA THR A 238 -18.41 32.77 -4.72
C THR A 238 -19.38 31.82 -5.42
N ARG A 239 -18.93 30.60 -5.75
CA ARG A 239 -19.81 29.44 -5.80
C ARG A 239 -19.39 28.44 -4.73
N GLN A 240 -20.31 28.24 -3.80
CA GLN A 240 -20.28 27.25 -2.73
C GLN A 240 -19.93 25.86 -3.27
N PRO A 241 -19.25 25.02 -2.48
CA PRO A 241 -19.13 23.61 -2.78
C PRO A 241 -20.50 22.94 -2.65
N SER A 242 -21.09 22.59 -3.79
CA SER A 242 -22.14 21.58 -3.84
C SER A 242 -21.53 20.25 -3.39
N ALA A 243 -22.05 19.72 -2.27
CA ALA A 243 -21.69 18.42 -1.74
C ALA A 243 -21.96 17.32 -2.80
N GLY A 244 -20.91 16.92 -3.51
CA GLY A 244 -20.85 15.65 -4.22
C GLY A 244 -20.72 14.50 -3.22
N PRO A 245 -21.14 13.27 -3.57
CA PRO A 245 -21.32 12.17 -2.64
C PRO A 245 -19.96 11.54 -2.24
N GLY A 246 -19.23 12.25 -1.39
CA GLY A 246 -17.97 11.79 -0.78
C GLY A 246 -17.76 12.41 0.60
N GLY A 247 -18.83 12.86 1.25
CA GLY A 247 -18.78 13.45 2.58
C GLY A 247 -18.31 12.43 3.62
N ALA A 248 -17.47 12.89 4.55
CA ALA A 248 -17.15 12.14 5.77
C ALA A 248 -18.44 11.65 6.42
N LEU A 249 -18.49 10.36 6.79
CA LEU A 249 -19.65 9.73 7.41
C LEU A 249 -19.83 10.31 8.83
N ARG A 250 -20.94 11.01 9.09
CA ARG A 250 -21.18 11.74 10.35
C ARG A 250 -22.12 11.02 11.31
N SER A 251 -22.76 9.94 10.85
CA SER A 251 -23.73 9.19 11.66
C SER A 251 -23.71 7.69 11.35
N ARG A 252 -24.13 6.87 12.33
CA ARG A 252 -24.28 5.41 12.16
C ARG A 252 -25.23 5.06 11.00
N GLN A 253 -26.23 5.91 10.77
CA GLN A 253 -27.18 5.79 9.68
C GLN A 253 -26.52 6.02 8.31
N GLU A 254 -25.64 7.03 8.19
CA GLU A 254 -24.86 7.26 6.97
C GLU A 254 -23.90 6.11 6.67
N VAL A 255 -23.30 5.51 7.71
CA VAL A 255 -22.45 4.31 7.57
C VAL A 255 -23.28 3.14 7.03
N GLY A 256 -24.47 2.89 7.59
CA GLY A 256 -25.36 1.84 7.10
C GLY A 256 -25.73 2.02 5.61
N ALA A 257 -26.09 3.24 5.21
CA ALA A 257 -26.41 3.57 3.82
C ALA A 257 -25.20 3.50 2.87
N ALA A 258 -23.97 3.70 3.39
CA ALA A 258 -22.75 3.51 2.63
C ALA A 258 -22.44 2.04 2.42
N LEU A 259 -22.56 1.21 3.46
CA LEU A 259 -22.37 -0.24 3.36
C LEU A 259 -23.35 -0.88 2.39
N GLU A 260 -24.61 -0.44 2.39
CA GLU A 260 -25.62 -0.94 1.44
C GLU A 260 -25.21 -0.66 -0.02
N ARG A 261 -24.73 0.55 -0.31
CA ARG A 261 -24.19 0.90 -1.64
C ARG A 261 -22.97 0.06 -2.02
N ILE A 262 -22.10 -0.25 -1.06
CA ILE A 262 -20.92 -1.09 -1.29
C ILE A 262 -21.33 -2.54 -1.56
N VAL A 263 -22.26 -3.10 -0.78
CA VAL A 263 -22.80 -4.45 -1.00
C VAL A 263 -23.43 -4.56 -2.38
N GLU A 264 -24.20 -3.55 -2.79
CA GLU A 264 -24.84 -3.53 -4.10
C GLU A 264 -23.82 -3.44 -5.25
N TYR A 265 -22.74 -2.67 -5.07
CA TYR A 265 -21.64 -2.64 -6.02
C TYR A 265 -21.06 -4.03 -6.27
N PHE A 266 -20.72 -4.76 -5.20
CA PHE A 266 -20.15 -6.10 -5.31
C PHE A 266 -21.14 -7.10 -5.92
N ARG A 267 -22.43 -7.03 -5.58
CA ARG A 267 -23.45 -7.89 -6.21
C ARG A 267 -23.54 -7.70 -7.72
N LEU A 268 -23.38 -6.46 -8.20
CA LEU A 268 -23.50 -6.10 -9.60
C LEU A 268 -22.21 -6.34 -10.41
N HIS A 269 -21.04 -6.08 -9.81
CA HIS A 269 -19.76 -6.09 -10.54
C HIS A 269 -18.90 -7.32 -10.25
N GLU A 270 -19.06 -7.94 -9.07
CA GLU A 270 -18.21 -9.04 -8.59
C GLU A 270 -19.03 -10.07 -7.78
N PRO A 271 -19.99 -10.78 -8.43
CA PRO A 271 -20.96 -11.64 -7.74
C PRO A 271 -20.33 -12.82 -6.97
N SER A 272 -19.12 -13.24 -7.33
CA SER A 272 -18.36 -14.29 -6.65
C SER A 272 -17.47 -13.78 -5.51
N HIS A 273 -17.36 -12.47 -5.31
CA HIS A 273 -16.52 -11.90 -4.26
C HIS A 273 -17.17 -12.17 -2.89
N PRO A 274 -16.44 -12.58 -1.85
CA PRO A 274 -17.01 -12.91 -0.54
C PRO A 274 -17.44 -11.68 0.30
N ALA A 275 -17.17 -10.46 -0.17
CA ALA A 275 -17.36 -9.22 0.59
C ALA A 275 -18.83 -8.91 0.92
N PRO A 276 -19.82 -9.13 0.02
CA PRO A 276 -21.23 -8.95 0.34
C PRO A 276 -21.69 -9.72 1.57
N ILE A 277 -21.17 -10.93 1.80
CA ILE A 277 -21.54 -11.77 2.94
C ILE A 277 -21.05 -11.12 4.24
N PHE A 278 -19.78 -10.72 4.28
CA PHE A 278 -19.19 -10.10 5.46
C PHE A 278 -19.75 -8.71 5.74
N LEU A 279 -19.94 -7.88 4.71
CA LEU A 279 -20.48 -6.52 4.83
C LEU A 279 -21.95 -6.53 5.28
N SER A 280 -22.76 -7.49 4.80
CA SER A 280 -24.14 -7.67 5.26
C SER A 280 -24.18 -8.08 6.74
N ARG A 281 -23.21 -8.89 7.20
CA ARG A 281 -23.08 -9.26 8.61
C ARG A 281 -22.71 -8.05 9.47
N ILE A 282 -21.71 -7.28 9.04
CA ILE A 282 -21.29 -6.02 9.69
C ILE A 282 -22.46 -5.02 9.76
N GLN A 283 -23.28 -4.93 8.71
CA GLN A 283 -24.47 -4.06 8.69
C GLN A 283 -25.50 -4.44 9.74
N ARG A 284 -25.73 -5.74 10.00
CA ARG A 284 -26.61 -6.21 11.09
C ARG A 284 -26.05 -5.85 12.47
N MET A 285 -24.72 -5.88 12.60
CA MET A 285 -24.01 -5.57 13.85
C MET A 285 -23.89 -4.07 14.13
N LEU A 286 -24.05 -3.21 13.11
CA LEU A 286 -24.20 -1.76 13.25
C LEU A 286 -25.50 -1.33 13.97
N GLY A 287 -26.21 -2.23 14.66
CA GLY A 287 -27.27 -1.92 15.62
C GLY A 287 -27.01 -2.50 17.02
N ALA A 288 -26.26 -3.59 17.09
CA ALA A 288 -26.17 -4.50 18.23
C ALA A 288 -25.28 -3.98 19.37
N GLY A 289 -25.58 -4.42 20.59
CA GLY A 289 -24.73 -4.22 21.76
C GLY A 289 -23.47 -5.09 21.70
N PHE A 290 -22.41 -4.71 22.41
CA PHE A 290 -21.14 -5.45 22.43
C PHE A 290 -21.31 -6.94 22.78
N GLU A 291 -22.24 -7.27 23.69
CA GLU A 291 -22.56 -8.65 24.09
C GLU A 291 -23.17 -9.48 22.95
N GLU A 292 -24.03 -8.88 22.13
CA GLU A 292 -24.67 -9.54 20.96
C GLU A 292 -23.65 -9.78 19.85
N VAL A 293 -22.75 -8.82 19.62
CA VAL A 293 -21.64 -8.92 18.68
C VAL A 293 -20.67 -10.05 19.06
N MET A 294 -20.34 -10.17 20.35
CA MET A 294 -19.44 -11.23 20.84
C MET A 294 -20.06 -12.62 20.74
N ALA A 295 -21.38 -12.75 21.01
CA ALA A 295 -22.10 -14.01 20.85
C ALA A 295 -22.20 -14.47 19.38
N GLU A 296 -22.25 -13.53 18.43
CA GLU A 296 -22.34 -13.84 17.00
C GLU A 296 -20.96 -14.18 16.38
N LEU A 297 -19.88 -13.55 16.86
CA LEU A 297 -18.52 -13.79 16.35
C LEU A 297 -17.86 -15.04 16.94
N TYR A 298 -18.22 -15.42 18.17
CA TYR A 298 -17.60 -16.54 18.88
C TYR A 298 -18.67 -17.35 19.63
N PRO A 299 -19.16 -18.47 19.07
CA PRO A 299 -20.13 -19.33 19.74
C PRO A 299 -19.67 -19.82 21.12
N GLU A 300 -18.36 -19.87 21.37
CA GLU A 300 -17.76 -20.29 22.65
C GLU A 300 -17.34 -19.16 23.60
N ALA A 301 -17.53 -17.88 23.22
CA ALA A 301 -17.12 -16.74 24.05
C ALA A 301 -17.95 -16.55 25.33
N ALA A 302 -19.12 -17.20 25.44
CA ALA A 302 -19.91 -17.21 26.67
C ALA A 302 -19.10 -17.77 27.86
N SER A 303 -18.18 -18.71 27.62
CA SER A 303 -17.29 -19.27 28.64
C SER A 303 -16.23 -18.27 29.12
N LEU A 304 -15.73 -17.41 28.22
CA LEU A 304 -14.70 -16.40 28.49
C LEU A 304 -15.30 -15.20 29.24
N VAL A 305 -16.51 -14.77 28.86
CA VAL A 305 -17.26 -13.73 29.57
C VAL A 305 -17.68 -14.20 30.97
N ALA A 306 -18.04 -15.49 31.13
CA ALA A 306 -18.32 -16.07 32.44
C ALA A 306 -17.07 -16.18 33.35
N GLN A 307 -15.87 -16.35 32.77
CA GLN A 307 -14.61 -16.33 33.51
C GLN A 307 -14.20 -14.90 33.93
N LEU A 308 -14.43 -13.90 33.09
CA LEU A 308 -14.14 -12.49 33.38
C LEU A 308 -15.08 -11.88 34.43
N ASN A 309 -16.31 -12.38 34.53
CA ASN A 309 -17.31 -11.92 35.52
C ASN A 309 -17.20 -12.58 36.91
N ARG A 310 -16.21 -13.46 37.16
CA ARG A 310 -15.96 -13.93 38.54
C ARG A 310 -15.13 -12.89 39.29
N PRO A 311 -15.65 -12.25 40.35
CA PRO A 311 -14.80 -11.46 41.23
C PRO A 311 -13.73 -12.37 41.85
N GLN A 312 -12.47 -11.97 41.76
CA GLN A 312 -11.40 -12.62 42.52
C GLN A 312 -11.69 -12.42 44.02
N SER A 313 -12.28 -13.43 44.65
CA SER A 313 -12.35 -13.52 46.10
C SER A 313 -10.93 -13.62 46.64
N SER A 314 -10.44 -12.54 47.24
CA SER A 314 -9.17 -12.49 47.96
C SER A 314 -9.14 -13.59 49.03
N ILE A 315 -8.15 -14.49 48.93
CA ILE A 315 -7.80 -15.41 50.01
C ILE A 315 -6.93 -14.62 50.99
N LYS A 316 -7.42 -14.50 52.23
CA LYS A 316 -6.62 -14.23 53.43
C LYS A 316 -6.22 -15.55 54.06
#